data_AF-A0A6P8UTF1-F1
#
_entry.id   AF-A0A6P8UTF1-F1
#
_cell.length_a   1.000
_cell.length_b   1.000
_cell.length_c   1.000
_cell.angle_alpha   90.00
_cell.angle_beta   90.00
_cell.angle_gamma   90.00
#
_symmetry.space_group_name_H-M   'P 1'
#
loop_
_entity.id
_entity.type
_entity.pdbx_description
1 polymer ?
#
loop_
_entity_poly.entity_id
_entity_poly.type
_entity_poly.pdbx_seq_one_letter_code
_entity_poly.pdbx_strand_id
1 'polypeptide(L)'
;MMKMLGRVTWCCVALLLALTSVSAVQKTLKSINGLKKINFGKSVPKHSLLLLHWFANEIDIDNNDIIQLTFDPNSGAYGSHHYGNYEDLLDPLPWGNQHRYYTIGNLHQGTSIQLPSYVVDPIIEDMGRNMDRIIFRVREPNIQAYQTIDQVFITQHIPHQGTLYDPAHTYRIDINLLREIREFSMGEDQQPLSYLRNRFGSSADDLDIKNKWGHLACLGLLLYIVIQEKHSSKQQNNRPENRRNPSNEREPRKFQNQDHVVLDFNDEEDGVASRLTGNRESDCWNPLQSCRSCFFCIIVLGIIFFLLKDKIYNYLS
;
A
#
# COMPACT_ATOMS: atom_id res chain seq x y z
N MET A 1 -26.09 39.92 34.86
CA MET A 1 -25.71 38.49 34.76
C MET A 1 -25.46 38.11 33.29
N MET A 2 -24.37 38.60 32.67
CA MET A 2 -24.15 38.45 31.20
C MET A 2 -22.67 38.27 30.81
N LYS A 3 -21.74 38.12 31.77
CA LYS A 3 -20.31 37.92 31.49
C LYS A 3 -19.89 36.44 31.35
N MET A 4 -20.79 35.51 31.70
CA MET A 4 -20.49 34.06 31.69
C MET A 4 -20.71 33.43 30.30
N LEU A 5 -21.66 33.94 29.51
CA LEU A 5 -22.04 33.34 28.22
C LEU A 5 -20.99 33.55 27.12
N GLY A 6 -20.27 34.68 27.15
CA GLY A 6 -19.19 35.00 26.19
C GLY A 6 -17.90 34.19 26.39
N ARG A 7 -17.61 33.73 27.61
CA ARG A 7 -16.45 32.85 27.89
C ARG A 7 -16.73 31.40 27.50
N VAL A 8 -17.95 30.93 27.73
CA VAL A 8 -18.36 29.55 27.38
C VAL A 8 -18.36 29.36 25.85
N THR A 9 -18.88 30.34 25.10
CA THR A 9 -18.88 30.31 23.63
C THR A 9 -17.47 30.33 23.03
N TRP A 10 -16.54 31.10 23.59
CA TRP A 10 -15.12 31.08 23.16
C TRP A 10 -14.47 29.73 23.43
N CYS A 11 -14.67 29.15 24.62
CA CYS A 11 -14.15 27.81 24.92
C CYS A 11 -14.70 26.74 23.98
N CYS A 12 -15.98 26.81 23.60
CA CYS A 12 -16.57 25.88 22.63
C CYS A 12 -15.97 26.04 21.23
N VAL A 13 -15.72 27.27 20.77
CA VAL A 13 -15.07 27.52 19.46
C VAL A 13 -13.61 27.06 19.49
N ALA A 14 -12.87 27.30 20.57
CA ALA A 14 -11.50 26.81 20.73
C ALA A 14 -11.43 25.29 20.82
N LEU A 15 -12.38 24.65 21.52
CA LEU A 15 -12.51 23.18 21.57
C LEU A 15 -12.89 22.61 20.20
N LEU A 16 -13.82 23.23 19.47
CA LEU A 16 -14.17 22.81 18.12
C LEU A 16 -12.99 22.98 17.15
N LEU A 17 -12.24 24.08 17.25
CA LEU A 17 -11.01 24.28 16.47
C LEU A 17 -9.92 23.26 16.82
N ALA A 18 -9.74 22.94 18.11
CA ALA A 18 -8.82 21.90 18.58
C ALA A 18 -9.30 20.48 18.24
N LEU A 19 -10.61 20.26 18.11
CA LEU A 19 -11.21 19.00 17.65
C LEU A 19 -11.18 18.90 16.11
N THR A 20 -11.08 20.02 15.38
CA THR A 20 -10.85 20.04 13.93
C THR A 20 -9.38 19.99 13.56
N SER A 21 -8.45 20.28 14.49
CA SER A 21 -7.04 19.93 14.35
C SER A 21 -6.83 18.43 14.61
N VAL A 22 -7.60 17.60 13.90
CA VAL A 22 -7.17 16.23 13.63
C VAL A 22 -6.08 16.38 12.59
N SER A 23 -4.83 16.54 13.03
CA SER A 23 -3.73 16.05 12.21
C SER A 23 -4.12 14.62 11.88
N ALA A 24 -4.32 14.30 10.61
CA ALA A 24 -4.60 12.95 10.18
C ALA A 24 -3.40 12.13 10.65
N VAL A 25 -3.52 11.45 11.79
CA VAL A 25 -2.44 10.68 12.39
C VAL A 25 -1.96 9.72 11.32
N GLN A 26 -0.75 9.98 10.80
CA GLN A 26 -0.24 9.25 9.68
C GLN A 26 -0.09 7.78 10.09
N LYS A 27 -0.82 6.90 9.40
CA LYS A 27 -0.88 5.49 9.75
C LYS A 27 0.51 4.88 9.54
N THR A 28 1.16 4.49 10.64
CA THR A 28 2.50 3.89 10.60
C THR A 28 2.41 2.37 10.58
N LEU A 29 3.01 1.75 9.58
CA LEU A 29 3.12 0.30 9.40
C LEU A 29 4.44 -0.18 9.99
N LYS A 30 4.35 -1.01 11.03
CA LYS A 30 5.50 -1.44 11.82
C LYS A 30 5.98 -2.87 11.55
N SER A 31 5.15 -3.67 10.88
CA SER A 31 5.42 -5.09 10.62
C SER A 31 4.55 -5.63 9.48
N ILE A 32 4.89 -6.82 8.99
CA ILE A 32 4.16 -7.58 7.98
C ILE A 32 2.73 -7.88 8.45
N ASN A 33 2.52 -8.09 9.75
CA ASN A 33 1.17 -8.19 10.34
C ASN A 33 0.36 -6.90 10.19
N GLY A 34 1.02 -5.74 10.14
CA GLY A 34 0.40 -4.48 9.76
C GLY A 34 -0.02 -4.46 8.29
N LEU A 35 0.84 -4.96 7.39
CA LEU A 35 0.53 -5.10 5.96
C LEU A 35 -0.67 -6.02 5.70
N LYS A 36 -0.81 -7.15 6.42
CA LYS A 36 -1.98 -8.04 6.34
C LYS A 36 -3.32 -7.30 6.56
N LYS A 37 -3.32 -6.17 7.27
CA LYS A 37 -4.54 -5.38 7.53
C LYS A 37 -4.94 -4.50 6.34
N ILE A 38 -4.01 -4.14 5.46
CA ILE A 38 -4.26 -3.33 4.26
C ILE A 38 -5.02 -4.14 3.20
N ASN A 39 -5.99 -3.54 2.52
CA ASN A 39 -6.79 -4.18 1.48
C ASN A 39 -6.10 -4.10 0.11
N PHE A 40 -4.95 -4.77 -0.01
CA PHE A 40 -4.27 -4.94 -1.30
C PHE A 40 -5.19 -5.61 -2.33
N GLY A 41 -5.16 -5.13 -3.57
CA GLY A 41 -6.03 -5.55 -4.67
C GLY A 41 -7.46 -4.99 -4.63
N LYS A 42 -7.83 -4.23 -3.60
CA LYS A 42 -9.12 -3.52 -3.55
C LYS A 42 -8.94 -2.02 -3.43
N SER A 43 -8.21 -1.57 -2.41
CA SER A 43 -8.01 -0.15 -2.13
C SER A 43 -6.57 0.30 -2.29
N VAL A 44 -5.62 -0.64 -2.26
CA VAL A 44 -4.19 -0.41 -2.53
C VAL A 44 -3.72 -1.39 -3.61
N PRO A 45 -2.96 -0.96 -4.64
CA PRO A 45 -2.37 -1.86 -5.62
C PRO A 45 -1.55 -2.98 -4.98
N LYS A 46 -1.66 -4.20 -5.49
CA LYS A 46 -0.81 -5.31 -5.02
C LYS A 46 0.65 -5.05 -5.39
N HIS A 47 0.89 -4.34 -6.49
CA HIS A 47 2.21 -3.92 -6.97
C HIS A 47 3.01 -3.15 -5.91
N SER A 48 2.34 -2.41 -5.01
CA SER A 48 3.00 -1.71 -3.89
C SER A 48 3.92 -2.60 -3.05
N LEU A 49 3.59 -3.90 -2.90
CA LEU A 49 4.42 -4.83 -2.14
C LEU A 49 5.68 -5.25 -2.90
N LEU A 50 5.62 -5.33 -4.23
CA LEU A 50 6.79 -5.61 -5.06
C LEU A 50 7.77 -4.44 -4.98
N LEU A 51 7.25 -3.22 -5.12
CA LEU A 51 8.05 -2.01 -5.05
C LEU A 51 8.64 -1.81 -3.64
N LEU A 52 7.86 -2.06 -2.59
CA LEU A 52 8.34 -1.97 -1.21
C LEU A 52 9.39 -3.05 -0.89
N HIS A 53 9.21 -4.28 -1.41
CA HIS A 53 10.22 -5.33 -1.30
C HIS A 53 11.52 -4.91 -1.96
N TRP A 54 11.47 -4.47 -3.23
CA TRP A 54 12.65 -3.96 -3.91
C TRP A 54 13.32 -2.82 -3.13
N PHE A 55 12.56 -1.81 -2.72
CA PHE A 55 13.12 -0.65 -2.01
C PHE A 55 13.81 -1.04 -0.70
N ALA A 56 13.23 -1.96 0.08
CA ALA A 56 13.83 -2.45 1.32
C ALA A 56 15.16 -3.20 1.09
N ASN A 57 15.31 -3.82 -0.07
CA ASN A 57 16.52 -4.53 -0.50
C ASN A 57 17.57 -3.60 -1.11
N GLU A 58 17.14 -2.50 -1.74
CA GLU A 58 18.03 -1.56 -2.41
C GLU A 58 18.78 -0.66 -1.42
N ILE A 59 18.10 -0.20 -0.37
CA ILE A 59 18.70 0.68 0.66
C ILE A 59 19.59 -0.12 1.62
N ASP A 60 20.54 0.57 2.26
CA ASP A 60 21.30 -0.02 3.37
C ASP A 60 20.69 0.39 4.72
N ILE A 61 20.71 -0.53 5.69
CA ILE A 61 20.20 -0.28 7.04
C ILE A 61 21.23 -0.80 8.03
N ASP A 62 21.94 0.13 8.68
CA ASP A 62 23.00 -0.22 9.63
C ASP A 62 22.45 -0.69 10.99
N ASN A 63 23.35 -1.09 11.88
CA ASN A 63 23.01 -1.59 13.22
C ASN A 63 22.51 -0.49 14.19
N ASN A 64 22.61 0.79 13.81
CA ASN A 64 22.16 1.93 14.60
C ASN A 64 20.79 2.46 14.13
N ASP A 65 20.07 1.67 13.32
CA ASP A 65 18.80 2.05 12.70
C ASP A 65 18.90 3.28 11.78
N ILE A 66 20.07 3.49 11.17
CA ILE A 66 20.25 4.50 10.13
C ILE A 66 20.05 3.86 8.77
N ILE A 67 19.09 4.41 8.02
CA ILE A 67 18.87 4.05 6.62
C ILE A 67 19.80 4.90 5.76
N GLN A 68 20.69 4.26 5.02
CA GLN A 68 21.59 4.90 4.07
C GLN A 68 21.10 4.68 2.64
N LEU A 69 21.13 5.74 1.85
CA LEU A 69 20.77 5.67 0.44
C LEU A 69 21.96 5.15 -0.36
N THR A 70 21.71 4.18 -1.23
CA THR A 70 22.71 3.45 -2.02
C THR A 70 22.81 3.95 -3.47
N PHE A 71 21.95 4.88 -3.86
CA PHE A 71 21.90 5.49 -5.19
C PHE A 71 21.65 7.00 -5.08
N ASP A 72 22.03 7.77 -6.10
CA ASP A 72 21.71 9.22 -6.15
C ASP A 72 20.30 9.41 -6.74
N PRO A 73 19.32 9.94 -5.97
CA PRO A 73 17.95 10.09 -6.42
C PRO A 73 17.77 11.29 -7.38
N ASN A 74 18.79 12.15 -7.53
CA ASN A 74 18.78 13.24 -8.52
C ASN A 74 19.17 12.75 -9.92
N SER A 75 19.85 11.61 -10.00
CA SER A 75 20.30 11.03 -11.27
C SER A 75 19.16 10.42 -12.11
N GLY A 76 17.93 10.35 -11.55
CA GLY A 76 16.82 9.64 -12.17
C GLY A 76 16.89 8.12 -12.02
N ALA A 77 17.81 7.59 -11.20
CA ALA A 77 17.94 6.16 -10.97
C ALA A 77 16.60 5.56 -10.52
N TYR A 78 16.22 4.43 -11.10
CA TYR A 78 14.96 3.73 -10.84
C TYR A 78 13.69 4.59 -11.05
N GLY A 79 13.78 5.67 -11.81
CA GLY A 79 12.69 6.63 -12.03
C GLY A 79 12.48 7.59 -10.85
N SER A 80 13.45 7.68 -9.95
CA SER A 80 13.38 8.60 -8.82
C SER A 80 13.44 10.06 -9.28
N HIS A 81 12.71 10.92 -8.56
CA HIS A 81 12.73 12.36 -8.79
C HIS A 81 12.22 13.10 -7.55
N HIS A 82 12.50 14.40 -7.50
CA HIS A 82 12.05 15.27 -6.41
C HIS A 82 10.52 15.31 -6.32
N TYR A 83 10.00 15.21 -5.09
CA TYR A 83 8.58 15.35 -4.77
C TYR A 83 8.37 16.61 -3.92
N GLY A 84 7.62 17.58 -4.45
CA GLY A 84 7.45 18.89 -3.83
C GLY A 84 6.46 18.94 -2.66
N ASN A 85 5.62 17.91 -2.49
CA ASN A 85 4.57 17.87 -1.47
C ASN A 85 3.66 19.12 -1.47
N TYR A 86 3.27 19.58 -2.67
CA TYR A 86 2.46 20.80 -2.85
C TYR A 86 1.00 20.62 -2.41
N GLU A 87 0.56 19.37 -2.30
CA GLU A 87 -0.76 18.97 -1.81
C GLU A 87 -0.84 18.83 -0.29
N ASP A 88 0.24 19.13 0.44
CA ASP A 88 0.35 18.99 1.89
C ASP A 88 0.01 17.57 2.38
N LEU A 89 0.40 16.55 1.60
CA LEU A 89 0.21 15.13 1.96
C LEU A 89 1.05 14.72 3.18
N LEU A 90 2.30 15.20 3.20
CA LEU A 90 3.30 14.90 4.23
C LEU A 90 3.61 16.14 5.06
N ASP A 91 4.27 15.93 6.22
CA ASP A 91 4.74 17.04 7.04
C ASP A 91 5.68 17.97 6.24
N PRO A 92 5.62 19.29 6.47
CA PRO A 92 6.59 20.21 5.91
C PRO A 92 8.02 19.82 6.27
N LEU A 93 8.94 20.08 5.34
CA LEU A 93 10.36 19.83 5.57
C LEU A 93 10.87 20.69 6.75
N PRO A 94 11.78 20.16 7.60
CA PRO A 94 12.44 20.94 8.63
C PRO A 94 13.10 22.20 8.05
N TRP A 95 13.23 23.24 8.87
CA TRP A 95 13.85 24.48 8.41
C TRP A 95 15.34 24.27 8.09
N GLY A 96 15.71 24.55 6.84
CA GLY A 96 17.04 24.38 6.30
C GLY A 96 16.97 23.56 5.02
N ASN A 97 17.77 23.91 4.01
CA ASN A 97 17.74 23.23 2.70
C ASN A 97 18.42 21.85 2.71
N GLN A 98 18.40 21.16 3.85
CA GLN A 98 19.09 19.89 4.10
C GLN A 98 18.17 18.67 3.94
N HIS A 99 16.86 18.87 3.77
CA HIS A 99 15.92 17.78 3.59
C HIS A 99 15.18 17.95 2.27
N ARG A 100 14.98 16.84 1.56
CA ARG A 100 14.19 16.79 0.34
C ARG A 100 13.36 15.52 0.30
N TYR A 101 12.14 15.61 -0.18
CA TYR A 101 11.36 14.42 -0.50
C TYR A 101 11.65 13.99 -1.94
N TYR A 102 11.77 12.70 -2.13
CA TYR A 102 11.87 12.05 -3.43
C TYR A 102 10.78 10.99 -3.55
N THR A 103 10.38 10.69 -4.77
CA THR A 103 9.40 9.65 -5.06
C THR A 103 9.89 8.72 -6.14
N ILE A 104 9.42 7.47 -6.09
CA ILE A 104 9.74 6.42 -7.05
C ILE A 104 8.52 5.52 -7.30
N GLY A 105 8.59 4.69 -8.34
CA GLY A 105 7.52 3.76 -8.71
C GLY A 105 6.71 4.19 -9.93
N ASN A 106 7.00 5.36 -10.50
CA ASN A 106 6.47 5.73 -11.81
C ASN A 106 7.23 4.98 -12.92
N LEU A 107 6.66 3.88 -13.40
CA LEU A 107 7.22 3.04 -14.47
C LEU A 107 7.25 3.74 -15.85
N HIS A 108 6.58 4.88 -16.00
CA HIS A 108 6.68 5.71 -17.21
C HIS A 108 7.74 6.81 -17.10
N GLN A 109 8.35 6.98 -15.92
CA GLN A 109 9.42 7.94 -15.75
C GLN A 109 10.67 7.47 -16.48
N GLY A 110 11.25 8.34 -17.30
CA GLY A 110 12.57 8.09 -17.86
C GLY A 110 13.57 7.83 -16.73
N THR A 111 14.33 6.74 -16.84
CA THR A 111 15.23 6.30 -15.77
C THR A 111 16.64 6.05 -16.29
N SER A 112 17.64 6.39 -15.49
CA SER A 112 19.05 6.07 -15.76
C SER A 112 19.41 4.63 -15.39
N ILE A 113 18.69 4.04 -14.43
CA ILE A 113 18.83 2.64 -13.99
C ILE A 113 17.44 2.03 -13.90
N GLN A 114 17.17 0.91 -14.56
CA GLN A 114 15.83 0.32 -14.53
C GLN A 114 15.56 -0.41 -13.21
N LEU A 115 14.31 -0.35 -12.75
CA LEU A 115 13.82 -1.24 -11.70
C LEU A 115 13.96 -2.70 -12.16
N PRO A 116 14.14 -3.67 -11.24
CA PRO A 116 14.21 -5.08 -11.60
C PRO A 116 12.99 -5.55 -12.37
N SER A 117 13.18 -6.56 -13.23
CA SER A 117 12.11 -7.10 -14.08
C SER A 117 10.89 -7.57 -13.29
N TYR A 118 11.08 -8.18 -12.12
CA TYR A 118 9.97 -8.64 -11.28
C TYR A 118 9.11 -7.49 -10.70
N VAL A 119 9.62 -6.25 -10.70
CA VAL A 119 8.86 -5.04 -10.38
C VAL A 119 8.22 -4.50 -11.64
N VAL A 120 9.00 -4.27 -12.69
CA VAL A 120 8.51 -3.63 -13.92
C VAL A 120 7.44 -4.48 -14.60
N ASP A 121 7.64 -5.80 -14.68
CA ASP A 121 6.80 -6.78 -15.35
C ASP A 121 6.57 -8.02 -14.47
N PRO A 122 5.65 -7.94 -13.50
CA PRO A 122 5.42 -9.03 -12.55
C PRO A 122 4.70 -10.21 -13.20
N ILE A 123 5.02 -11.41 -12.74
CA ILE A 123 4.41 -12.69 -13.18
C ILE A 123 2.89 -12.74 -12.90
N ILE A 124 2.42 -11.97 -11.91
CA ILE A 124 1.01 -11.91 -11.53
C ILE A 124 0.30 -10.80 -12.32
N GLU A 125 -0.78 -11.17 -13.02
CA GLU A 125 -1.71 -10.24 -13.66
C GLU A 125 -2.55 -9.46 -12.62
N ASP A 126 -3.10 -8.31 -13.01
CA ASP A 126 -3.96 -7.46 -12.15
C ASP A 126 -3.31 -6.97 -10.84
N MET A 127 -2.02 -6.58 -10.92
CA MET A 127 -1.31 -6.03 -9.77
C MET A 127 -1.61 -4.54 -9.53
N GLY A 128 -2.36 -3.87 -10.41
CA GLY A 128 -2.57 -2.42 -10.37
C GLY A 128 -1.27 -1.66 -10.67
N ARG A 129 -0.57 -2.08 -11.74
CA ARG A 129 0.78 -1.59 -12.11
C ARG A 129 0.81 -0.07 -12.22
N ASN A 130 1.96 0.50 -11.85
CA ASN A 130 2.29 1.91 -12.01
C ASN A 130 1.40 2.92 -11.23
N MET A 131 0.56 2.45 -10.31
CA MET A 131 -0.26 3.32 -9.46
C MET A 131 0.46 3.70 -8.17
N ASP A 132 1.21 2.76 -7.62
CA ASP A 132 1.88 2.87 -6.33
C ASP A 132 3.17 3.68 -6.39
N ARG A 133 3.46 4.34 -5.28
CA ARG A 133 4.66 5.16 -5.11
C ARG A 133 5.28 4.91 -3.76
N ILE A 134 6.60 4.96 -3.72
CA ILE A 134 7.32 5.17 -2.46
C ILE A 134 7.75 6.62 -2.43
N ILE A 135 7.49 7.30 -1.32
CA ILE A 135 8.07 8.60 -1.03
C ILE A 135 9.07 8.41 0.10
N PHE A 136 10.23 9.01 -0.01
CA PHE A 136 11.24 8.97 1.03
C PHE A 136 11.88 10.34 1.22
N ARG A 137 12.18 10.68 2.46
CA ARG A 137 12.85 11.94 2.81
C ARG A 137 14.33 11.69 3.00
N VAL A 138 15.12 12.35 2.17
CA VAL A 138 16.58 12.32 2.27
C VAL A 138 17.04 13.51 3.09
N ARG A 139 17.94 13.25 4.04
CA ARG A 139 18.75 14.25 4.72
C ARG A 139 20.11 14.31 4.04
N GLU A 140 20.41 15.46 3.45
CA GLU A 140 21.68 15.78 2.81
C GLU A 140 22.69 16.20 3.88
N PRO A 141 23.83 15.48 4.01
CA PRO A 141 24.84 15.85 4.98
C PRO A 141 25.62 17.09 4.51
N ASN A 142 26.02 17.93 5.46
CA ASN A 142 26.85 19.13 5.20
C ASN A 142 28.34 18.81 4.92
N ILE A 143 28.73 17.55 5.07
CA ILE A 143 30.11 17.02 4.92
C ILE A 143 30.00 15.72 4.07
N GLN A 144 31.09 15.22 3.50
CA GLN A 144 31.22 13.99 2.68
C GLN A 144 30.77 12.68 3.40
N ALA A 145 29.55 12.65 3.92
CA ALA A 145 28.89 11.47 4.43
C ALA A 145 27.83 10.99 3.43
N TYR A 146 27.39 9.75 3.58
CA TYR A 146 26.31 9.20 2.78
C TYR A 146 24.98 9.91 3.09
N GLN A 147 24.13 10.04 2.07
CA GLN A 147 22.77 10.52 2.23
C GLN A 147 21.97 9.54 3.09
N THR A 148 21.22 10.06 4.07
CA THR A 148 20.42 9.22 4.97
C THR A 148 18.94 9.43 4.72
N ILE A 149 18.14 8.38 4.92
CA ILE A 149 16.68 8.44 4.84
C ILE A 149 16.13 8.45 6.27
N ASP A 150 15.26 9.41 6.59
CA ASP A 150 14.64 9.48 7.92
C ASP A 150 13.13 9.21 7.93
N GLN A 151 12.50 9.24 6.76
CA GLN A 151 11.10 8.87 6.59
C GLN A 151 10.89 8.14 5.27
N VAL A 152 10.08 7.09 5.30
CA VAL A 152 9.64 6.31 4.14
C VAL A 152 8.13 6.18 4.20
N PHE A 153 7.48 6.30 3.05
CA PHE A 153 6.04 6.19 2.90
C PHE A 153 5.69 5.35 1.67
N ILE A 154 4.63 4.56 1.77
CA ILE A 154 3.94 4.03 0.59
C ILE A 154 2.68 4.85 0.34
N THR A 155 2.39 5.11 -0.92
CA THR A 155 1.17 5.79 -1.36
C THR A 155 0.77 5.30 -2.75
N GLN A 156 -0.28 5.88 -3.29
CA GLN A 156 -0.76 5.63 -4.65
C GLN A 156 -1.23 6.93 -5.28
N HIS A 157 -1.13 6.98 -6.60
CA HIS A 157 -1.69 8.05 -7.40
C HIS A 157 -3.22 8.00 -7.41
N ILE A 158 -3.88 9.17 -7.43
CA ILE A 158 -5.33 9.23 -7.59
C ILE A 158 -5.66 9.21 -9.10
N PRO A 159 -6.38 8.19 -9.60
CA PRO A 159 -6.75 8.12 -11.00
C PRO A 159 -7.41 9.42 -11.48
N HIS A 160 -7.00 9.88 -12.65
CA HIS A 160 -7.57 11.06 -13.33
C HIS A 160 -7.38 12.41 -12.59
N GLN A 161 -6.57 12.47 -11.53
CA GLN A 161 -6.28 13.72 -10.80
C GLN A 161 -4.82 14.18 -10.93
N GLY A 162 -4.22 13.98 -12.11
CA GLY A 162 -2.95 14.60 -12.48
C GLY A 162 -1.74 13.96 -11.80
N THR A 163 -1.14 14.61 -10.79
CA THR A 163 0.04 14.13 -10.03
C THR A 163 -0.26 13.88 -8.55
N LEU A 164 -1.52 14.05 -8.13
CA LEU A 164 -1.92 13.97 -6.73
C LEU A 164 -1.87 12.54 -6.19
N TYR A 165 -1.40 12.42 -4.95
CA TYR A 165 -1.37 11.17 -4.21
C TYR A 165 -2.53 11.03 -3.23
N ASP A 166 -2.93 9.79 -2.95
CA ASP A 166 -4.10 9.46 -2.14
C ASP A 166 -3.79 9.56 -0.63
N PRO A 167 -4.33 10.56 0.10
CA PRO A 167 -4.09 10.69 1.53
C PRO A 167 -4.73 9.57 2.36
N ALA A 168 -5.81 8.94 1.88
CA ALA A 168 -6.49 7.87 2.62
C ALA A 168 -5.67 6.58 2.67
N HIS A 169 -4.85 6.38 1.63
CA HIS A 169 -3.99 5.21 1.41
C HIS A 169 -2.49 5.55 1.41
N THR A 170 -2.12 6.60 2.16
CA THR A 170 -0.72 6.91 2.45
C THR A 170 -0.34 6.38 3.83
N TYR A 171 0.74 5.62 3.90
CA TYR A 171 1.20 4.97 5.12
C TYR A 171 2.68 5.22 5.34
N ARG A 172 3.05 5.62 6.56
CA ARG A 172 4.46 5.69 6.96
C ARG A 172 4.98 4.29 7.20
N ILE A 173 6.17 3.99 6.69
CA ILE A 173 6.86 2.73 6.90
C ILE A 173 7.86 2.90 8.04
N ASP A 174 7.75 2.02 9.04
CA ASP A 174 8.71 1.91 10.12
C ASP A 174 9.92 1.08 9.67
N ILE A 175 11.09 1.35 10.24
CA ILE A 175 12.32 0.63 9.91
C ILE A 175 12.22 -0.88 10.20
N ASN A 176 11.47 -1.27 11.23
CA ASN A 176 11.27 -2.68 11.57
C ASN A 176 10.55 -3.43 10.45
N LEU A 177 9.61 -2.78 9.76
CA LEU A 177 8.94 -3.37 8.60
C LEU A 177 9.93 -3.59 7.44
N LEU A 178 10.82 -2.62 7.18
CA LEU A 178 11.84 -2.78 6.14
C LEU A 178 12.77 -3.97 6.46
N ARG A 179 13.17 -4.14 7.73
CA ARG A 179 13.96 -5.29 8.18
C ARG A 179 13.22 -6.62 8.00
N GLU A 180 11.95 -6.71 8.40
CA GLU A 180 11.15 -7.93 8.19
C GLU A 180 11.03 -8.27 6.69
N ILE A 181 10.86 -7.26 5.82
CA ILE A 181 10.79 -7.47 4.36
C ILE A 181 12.12 -7.97 3.79
N ARG A 182 13.27 -7.49 4.31
CA ARG A 182 14.61 -7.98 3.93
C ARG A 182 14.86 -9.43 4.34
N GLU A 183 14.05 -10.04 5.19
CA GLU A 183 14.17 -11.49 5.43
C GLU A 183 13.71 -12.30 4.23
N PHE A 184 12.92 -11.69 3.34
CA PHE A 184 12.49 -12.24 2.07
C PHE A 184 13.40 -11.80 0.90
N SER A 185 14.63 -11.33 1.19
CA SER A 185 15.64 -10.96 0.20
C SER A 185 16.02 -12.09 -0.75
N MET A 186 16.56 -11.71 -1.91
CA MET A 186 17.11 -12.63 -2.90
C MET A 186 18.63 -12.64 -2.78
N GLY A 187 19.27 -13.78 -2.46
CA GLY A 187 20.72 -13.83 -2.25
C GLY A 187 21.24 -15.11 -1.60
N GLU A 188 22.55 -15.16 -1.37
CA GLU A 188 23.26 -16.36 -0.85
C GLU A 188 22.92 -16.68 0.62
N ASP A 189 22.57 -15.67 1.43
CA ASP A 189 22.18 -15.81 2.84
C ASP A 189 20.66 -16.00 3.04
N GLN A 190 19.99 -16.59 2.06
CA GLN A 190 18.55 -16.79 2.10
C GLN A 190 18.12 -17.68 3.28
N GLN A 191 17.20 -17.16 4.08
CA GLN A 191 16.51 -17.97 5.08
C GLN A 191 15.70 -19.07 4.37
N PRO A 192 15.67 -20.29 4.93
CA PRO A 192 14.84 -21.35 4.38
C PRO A 192 13.38 -20.89 4.24
N LEU A 193 12.75 -21.18 3.09
CA LEU A 193 11.37 -20.77 2.82
C LEU A 193 10.40 -21.23 3.94
N SER A 194 10.61 -22.44 4.45
CA SER A 194 9.86 -23.02 5.58
C SER A 194 10.03 -22.23 6.87
N TYR A 195 11.22 -21.70 7.14
CA TYR A 195 11.50 -20.86 8.30
C TYR A 195 10.70 -19.55 8.21
N LEU A 196 10.77 -18.85 7.08
CA LEU A 196 10.01 -17.62 6.86
C LEU A 196 8.50 -17.87 6.97
N ARG A 197 8.01 -18.95 6.35
CA ARG A 197 6.61 -19.35 6.43
C ARG A 197 6.16 -19.52 7.89
N ASN A 198 6.91 -20.31 8.65
CA ASN A 198 6.57 -20.62 10.05
C ASN A 198 6.67 -19.37 10.93
N ARG A 199 7.70 -18.54 10.72
CA ARG A 199 7.93 -17.29 11.46
C ARG A 199 6.75 -16.33 11.34
N PHE A 200 6.16 -16.22 10.16
CA PHE A 200 5.01 -15.34 9.89
C PHE A 200 3.64 -16.05 9.96
N GLY A 201 3.63 -17.29 10.48
CA GLY A 201 2.42 -18.08 10.76
C GLY A 201 1.61 -18.46 9.53
N SER A 202 2.28 -18.66 8.39
CA SER A 202 1.61 -18.89 7.11
C SER A 202 1.31 -20.36 6.85
N SER A 203 0.17 -20.61 6.20
CA SER A 203 -0.23 -21.96 5.75
C SER A 203 0.21 -22.27 4.32
N ALA A 204 1.09 -21.47 3.73
CA ALA A 204 1.59 -21.68 2.38
C ALA A 204 2.23 -23.07 2.19
N ASP A 205 1.99 -23.67 1.04
CA ASP A 205 2.74 -24.86 0.61
C ASP A 205 4.06 -24.40 -0.03
N ASP A 206 5.19 -24.84 0.53
CA ASP A 206 6.51 -24.43 0.08
C ASP A 206 6.80 -24.91 -1.35
N LEU A 207 6.30 -26.09 -1.72
CA LEU A 207 6.50 -26.68 -3.04
C LEU A 207 5.70 -25.90 -4.08
N ASP A 208 4.45 -25.56 -3.79
CA ASP A 208 3.62 -24.73 -4.67
C ASP A 208 4.24 -23.34 -4.88
N ILE A 209 4.73 -22.70 -3.82
CA ILE A 209 5.41 -21.41 -3.91
C ILE A 209 6.67 -21.52 -4.78
N LYS A 210 7.51 -22.54 -4.57
CA LYS A 210 8.73 -22.75 -5.36
C LYS A 210 8.42 -23.04 -6.83
N ASN A 211 7.42 -23.88 -7.11
CA ASN A 211 7.04 -24.23 -8.48
C ASN A 211 6.51 -23.01 -9.23
N LYS A 212 5.77 -22.13 -8.55
CA LYS A 212 5.21 -20.92 -9.16
C LYS A 212 6.20 -19.78 -9.32
N TRP A 213 7.08 -19.58 -8.33
CA TRP A 213 7.93 -18.39 -8.25
C TRP A 213 9.40 -18.65 -8.55
N GLY A 214 9.84 -19.91 -8.58
CA GLY A 214 11.23 -20.29 -8.86
C GLY A 214 12.21 -19.59 -7.91
N HIS A 215 13.15 -18.84 -8.49
CA HIS A 215 14.14 -18.06 -7.74
C HIS A 215 13.52 -16.91 -6.92
N LEU A 216 12.28 -16.49 -7.22
CA LEU A 216 11.52 -15.49 -6.49
C LEU A 216 10.69 -16.09 -5.34
N ALA A 217 10.92 -17.34 -4.93
CA ALA A 217 10.08 -18.03 -3.94
C ALA A 217 9.88 -17.23 -2.63
N CYS A 218 10.92 -16.56 -2.12
CA CYS A 218 10.80 -15.73 -0.91
C CYS A 218 9.85 -14.54 -1.14
N LEU A 219 9.98 -13.82 -2.26
CA LEU A 219 9.05 -12.76 -2.65
C LEU A 219 7.63 -13.31 -2.83
N GLY A 220 7.50 -14.47 -3.48
CA GLY A 220 6.22 -15.14 -3.66
C GLY A 220 5.53 -15.50 -2.35
N LEU A 221 6.30 -15.98 -1.37
CA LEU A 221 5.82 -16.26 -0.02
C LEU A 221 5.37 -14.97 0.68
N LEU A 222 6.15 -13.88 0.59
CA LEU A 222 5.75 -12.57 1.15
C LEU A 222 4.40 -12.12 0.60
N LEU A 223 4.19 -12.21 -0.72
CA LEU A 223 2.91 -11.86 -1.34
C LEU A 223 1.77 -12.79 -0.91
N TYR A 224 2.04 -14.09 -0.77
CA TYR A 224 1.05 -15.05 -0.28
C TYR A 224 0.59 -14.69 1.14
N ILE A 225 1.56 -14.44 2.04
CA ILE A 225 1.34 -14.06 3.45
C ILE A 225 0.48 -12.81 3.56
N VAL A 226 0.79 -11.77 2.76
CA VAL A 226 0.14 -10.46 2.89
C VAL A 226 -1.20 -10.41 2.15
N ILE A 227 -1.26 -10.96 0.93
CA ILE A 227 -2.43 -10.84 0.04
C ILE A 227 -3.34 -12.06 0.17
N GLN A 228 -2.85 -13.26 -0.12
CA GLN A 228 -3.70 -14.44 -0.34
C GLN A 228 -4.25 -15.03 0.95
N GLU A 229 -3.43 -15.16 1.98
CA GLU A 229 -3.83 -15.70 3.29
C GLU A 229 -4.97 -14.89 3.92
N LYS A 230 -4.97 -13.57 3.70
CA LYS A 230 -6.06 -12.67 4.08
C LYS A 230 -7.38 -13.01 3.37
N HIS A 231 -7.33 -13.40 2.10
CA HIS A 231 -8.52 -13.80 1.36
C HIS A 231 -9.04 -15.18 1.82
N SER A 232 -8.15 -16.14 2.05
CA SER A 232 -8.51 -17.48 2.52
C SER A 232 -9.16 -17.48 3.91
N SER A 233 -8.63 -16.70 4.85
CA SER A 233 -9.22 -16.55 6.20
C SER A 233 -10.62 -15.92 6.17
N LYS A 234 -10.86 -14.94 5.27
CA LYS A 234 -12.20 -14.37 5.06
C LYS A 234 -13.17 -15.38 4.44
N GLN A 235 -12.71 -16.26 3.57
CA GLN A 235 -13.54 -17.29 2.95
C GLN A 235 -13.93 -18.39 3.93
N GLN A 236 -13.03 -18.80 4.84
CA GLN A 236 -13.36 -19.76 5.91
C GLN A 236 -14.43 -19.23 6.86
N ASN A 237 -14.39 -17.95 7.24
CA ASN A 237 -15.39 -17.35 8.14
C ASN A 237 -16.78 -17.14 7.50
N ASN A 238 -16.87 -17.17 6.17
CA ASN A 238 -18.14 -17.01 5.45
C ASN A 238 -18.82 -18.34 5.11
N ARG A 239 -18.23 -19.49 5.48
CA ARG A 239 -18.86 -20.79 5.30
C ARG A 239 -19.74 -21.06 6.53
N PRO A 240 -21.08 -21.20 6.39
CA PRO A 240 -21.89 -21.65 7.50
C PRO A 240 -21.38 -23.02 7.93
N GLU A 241 -21.00 -23.13 9.20
CA GLU A 241 -20.55 -24.35 9.85
C GLU A 241 -21.75 -25.30 9.95
N ASN A 242 -22.07 -25.98 8.85
CA ASN A 242 -23.12 -26.98 8.83
C ASN A 242 -22.56 -28.24 9.51
N ARG A 243 -22.62 -28.25 10.85
CA ARG A 243 -22.48 -29.48 11.65
C ARG A 243 -23.62 -30.42 11.25
N ARG A 244 -23.30 -31.41 10.42
CA ARG A 244 -24.07 -32.65 10.36
C ARG A 244 -23.09 -33.82 10.43
N ASN A 245 -23.07 -34.46 11.61
CA ASN A 245 -22.69 -35.87 11.71
C ASN A 245 -23.68 -36.69 10.89
N PRO A 246 -23.19 -37.73 10.20
CA PRO A 246 -23.90 -38.99 10.25
C PRO A 246 -22.96 -40.11 10.74
N SER A 247 -23.41 -40.79 11.77
CA SER A 247 -22.94 -42.09 12.20
C SER A 247 -23.34 -43.21 11.23
N ASN A 248 -22.45 -44.18 11.12
CA ASN A 248 -22.61 -45.61 10.82
C ASN A 248 -22.67 -46.14 9.37
N GLU A 249 -21.66 -47.01 9.13
CA GLU A 249 -21.68 -48.31 8.44
C GLU A 249 -21.79 -48.40 6.91
N ARG A 250 -20.67 -48.77 6.24
CA ARG A 250 -20.40 -50.14 5.74
C ARG A 250 -19.03 -50.27 5.03
N GLU A 251 -18.46 -51.46 5.20
CA GLU A 251 -17.19 -52.08 4.75
C GLU A 251 -16.54 -51.73 3.39
N PRO A 252 -15.23 -52.04 3.24
CA PRO A 252 -14.44 -51.77 2.05
C PRO A 252 -14.48 -52.92 1.02
N ARG A 253 -14.53 -52.59 -0.28
CA ARG A 253 -14.14 -53.53 -1.35
C ARG A 253 -12.85 -53.09 -2.01
N LYS A 254 -11.98 -54.09 -2.17
CA LYS A 254 -10.63 -54.04 -2.72
C LYS A 254 -10.63 -53.81 -4.24
N PHE A 255 -9.60 -53.07 -4.61
CA PHE A 255 -8.89 -52.92 -5.89
C PHE A 255 -8.87 -54.12 -6.85
N GLN A 256 -8.99 -53.85 -8.15
CA GLN A 256 -8.22 -54.52 -9.21
C GLN A 256 -7.89 -53.52 -10.35
N ASN A 257 -6.61 -53.51 -10.72
CA ASN A 257 -6.02 -52.89 -11.90
C ASN A 257 -6.49 -53.56 -13.20
N GLN A 258 -6.49 -52.81 -14.31
CA GLN A 258 -5.95 -53.28 -15.59
C GLN A 258 -5.73 -52.12 -16.59
N ASP A 259 -4.44 -51.88 -16.86
CA ASP A 259 -3.75 -51.78 -18.15
C ASP A 259 -4.21 -50.82 -19.28
N HIS A 260 -3.26 -49.92 -19.62
CA HIS A 260 -2.76 -49.50 -20.93
C HIS A 260 -3.67 -49.60 -22.18
N VAL A 261 -3.70 -48.52 -22.97
CA VAL A 261 -3.10 -48.43 -24.32
C VAL A 261 -3.11 -46.97 -24.80
N VAL A 262 -1.97 -46.56 -25.35
CA VAL A 262 -1.66 -45.31 -26.06
C VAL A 262 -2.34 -45.32 -27.44
N LEU A 263 -2.81 -44.18 -27.94
CA LEU A 263 -2.57 -43.75 -29.33
C LEU A 263 -2.95 -42.27 -29.52
N ASP A 264 -1.97 -41.62 -30.12
CA ASP A 264 -1.82 -40.24 -30.55
C ASP A 264 -2.79 -39.87 -31.68
N PHE A 265 -2.97 -38.56 -31.94
CA PHE A 265 -2.77 -37.93 -33.26
C PHE A 265 -3.18 -36.44 -33.23
N ASN A 266 -2.28 -35.67 -33.82
CA ASN A 266 -2.21 -34.23 -34.03
C ASN A 266 -3.42 -33.60 -34.75
N ASP A 267 -3.49 -32.26 -34.68
CA ASP A 267 -3.60 -31.28 -35.79
C ASP A 267 -3.43 -29.87 -35.16
N GLU A 268 -2.39 -29.06 -35.47
CA GLU A 268 -2.31 -28.04 -36.56
C GLU A 268 -3.57 -27.15 -36.67
N GLU A 269 -3.56 -25.83 -36.85
CA GLU A 269 -2.58 -24.76 -37.03
C GLU A 269 -3.37 -23.42 -36.89
N ASP A 270 -2.65 -22.31 -36.66
CA ASP A 270 -2.91 -20.92 -37.12
C ASP A 270 -4.15 -20.08 -36.75
N GLY A 271 -3.87 -18.78 -36.47
CA GLY A 271 -4.87 -17.72 -36.65
C GLY A 271 -4.68 -16.42 -35.86
N VAL A 272 -3.78 -15.55 -36.32
CA VAL A 272 -3.72 -14.12 -35.94
C VAL A 272 -5.04 -13.41 -36.29
N ALA A 273 -5.63 -12.67 -35.34
CA ALA A 273 -6.53 -11.55 -35.66
C ALA A 273 -6.66 -10.54 -34.50
N SER A 274 -6.13 -9.35 -34.76
CA SER A 274 -6.40 -8.08 -34.09
C SER A 274 -7.85 -7.61 -34.35
N ARG A 275 -8.51 -7.05 -33.32
CA ARG A 275 -9.66 -6.10 -33.35
C ARG A 275 -9.99 -5.72 -31.89
N LEU A 276 -9.57 -4.55 -31.40
CA LEU A 276 -10.31 -3.27 -31.38
C LEU A 276 -11.83 -3.35 -31.13
N THR A 277 -12.19 -2.74 -30.00
CA THR A 277 -13.46 -2.08 -29.62
C THR A 277 -14.68 -2.93 -29.27
N GLY A 278 -15.23 -2.65 -28.09
CA GLY A 278 -16.50 -3.18 -27.62
C GLY A 278 -16.84 -2.67 -26.22
N ASN A 279 -17.14 -1.38 -26.12
CA ASN A 279 -17.70 -0.74 -24.94
C ASN A 279 -18.89 -1.54 -24.38
N ARG A 280 -18.89 -1.79 -23.06
CA ARG A 280 -20.11 -1.91 -22.27
C ARG A 280 -19.90 -1.21 -20.92
N GLU A 281 -20.29 0.05 -20.90
CA GLU A 281 -20.78 0.70 -19.69
C GLU A 281 -22.04 -0.02 -19.23
N SER A 282 -22.10 -0.37 -17.95
CA SER A 282 -23.16 0.09 -17.04
C SER A 282 -22.96 -0.57 -15.68
N ASP A 283 -22.53 0.21 -14.69
CA ASP A 283 -23.21 0.23 -13.40
C ASP A 283 -22.90 1.58 -12.73
N CYS A 284 -23.94 2.38 -12.65
CA CYS A 284 -23.96 3.72 -12.08
C CYS A 284 -24.44 3.64 -10.62
N TRP A 285 -24.18 4.73 -9.87
CA TRP A 285 -24.62 5.09 -8.51
C TRP A 285 -23.68 4.65 -7.37
N ASN A 286 -23.10 5.55 -6.55
CA ASN A 286 -23.54 6.88 -6.09
C ASN A 286 -22.36 7.85 -5.81
N PRO A 287 -22.36 9.09 -6.33
CA PRO A 287 -21.51 10.17 -5.83
C PRO A 287 -22.24 10.90 -4.69
N LEU A 288 -22.47 10.21 -3.57
CA LEU A 288 -22.91 10.85 -2.33
C LEU A 288 -22.09 10.35 -1.14
N GLN A 289 -20.78 10.26 -1.35
CA GLN A 289 -19.81 10.28 -0.25
C GLN A 289 -18.84 11.44 -0.44
N SER A 290 -19.37 12.54 -1.00
CA SER A 290 -18.70 13.83 -1.03
C SER A 290 -18.71 14.40 0.38
N CYS A 291 -17.53 14.34 0.99
CA CYS A 291 -17.04 15.38 1.87
C CYS A 291 -17.93 15.66 3.11
N ARG A 292 -17.92 14.74 4.08
CA ARG A 292 -18.33 15.07 5.46
C ARG A 292 -17.61 16.32 5.95
N SER A 293 -16.33 16.50 5.60
CA SER A 293 -15.56 17.70 5.92
C SER A 293 -16.16 18.99 5.32
N CYS A 294 -16.70 18.95 4.10
CA CYS A 294 -17.30 20.12 3.44
C CYS A 294 -18.66 20.47 4.05
N PHE A 295 -19.48 19.47 4.38
CA PHE A 295 -20.75 19.68 5.07
C PHE A 295 -20.53 20.29 6.46
N PHE A 296 -19.52 19.82 7.19
CA PHE A 296 -19.13 20.39 8.47
C PHE A 296 -18.56 21.81 8.32
N CYS A 297 -17.77 22.11 7.30
CA CYS A 297 -17.29 23.48 7.03
C CYS A 297 -18.44 24.46 6.73
N ILE A 298 -19.44 24.06 5.94
CA ILE A 298 -20.61 24.91 5.64
C ILE A 298 -21.44 25.16 6.90
N ILE A 299 -21.63 24.14 7.74
CA ILE A 299 -22.36 24.28 9.02
C ILE A 299 -21.58 25.21 9.97
N VAL A 300 -20.26 25.05 10.09
CA VAL A 300 -19.42 25.89 10.95
C VAL A 300 -19.40 27.34 10.46
N LEU A 301 -19.26 27.58 9.16
CA LEU A 301 -19.33 28.93 8.57
C LEU A 301 -20.71 29.56 8.77
N GLY A 302 -21.79 28.77 8.63
CA GLY A 302 -23.15 29.22 8.89
C GLY A 302 -23.38 29.61 10.35
N ILE A 303 -22.85 28.83 11.30
CA ILE A 303 -22.91 29.14 12.74
C ILE A 303 -22.09 30.39 13.06
N ILE A 304 -20.88 30.54 12.49
CA ILE A 304 -20.05 31.73 12.66
C ILE A 304 -20.76 32.98 12.12
N PHE A 305 -21.36 32.90 10.93
CA PHE A 305 -22.11 34.00 10.33
C PHE A 305 -23.35 34.37 11.16
N PHE A 306 -24.08 33.37 11.66
CA PHE A 306 -25.24 33.57 12.54
C PHE A 306 -24.85 34.25 13.86
N LEU A 307 -23.73 33.83 14.48
CA LEU A 307 -23.22 34.42 15.72
C LEU A 307 -22.63 35.83 15.53
N LEU A 308 -22.12 36.15 14.34
CA LEU A 308 -21.60 37.49 14.02
C LEU A 308 -22.70 38.47 13.59
N LYS A 309 -23.81 37.97 13.02
CA LYS A 309 -24.94 38.81 12.59
C LYS A 309 -25.51 39.66 13.73
N ASP A 310 -25.64 39.07 14.92
CA ASP A 310 -26.16 39.77 16.10
C ASP A 310 -25.17 40.78 16.71
N LYS A 311 -23.86 40.60 16.46
CA LYS A 311 -22.84 41.58 16.88
C LYS A 311 -22.71 42.75 15.91
N ILE A 312 -22.92 42.52 14.61
CA ILE A 312 -22.86 43.57 13.58
C ILE A 312 -24.08 44.48 13.67
N TYR A 313 -25.27 43.95 13.96
CA TYR A 313 -26.49 44.76 14.12
C TYR A 313 -26.45 45.71 15.33
N ASN A 314 -25.71 45.35 16.38
CA ASN A 314 -25.53 46.20 17.58
C ASN A 314 -24.41 47.25 17.45
N TYR A 315 -23.70 47.28 16.32
CA TYR A 315 -22.66 48.29 16.04
C TYR A 315 -23.13 49.36 15.03
N LEU A 316 -24.33 49.19 14.46
CA LEU A 316 -24.93 50.05 13.44
C LEU A 316 -26.24 50.73 13.91
N SER A 317 -26.53 50.70 15.21
CA SER A 317 -27.56 51.51 15.88
C SER A 317 -26.96 52.23 17.09
#